data_AF-A0A258BF26-F1
#
_entry.id   AF-A0A258BF26-F1
#
_cell.length_a   1.000
_cell.length_b   1.000
_cell.length_c   1.000
_cell.angle_alpha   90.00
_cell.angle_beta   90.00
_cell.angle_gamma   90.00
#
_symmetry.space_group_name_H-M   'P 1'
#
loop_
_entity.id
_entity.type
_entity.pdbx_description
1 polymer ?
#
loop_
_entity_poly.entity_id
_entity_poly.type
_entity_poly.pdbx_seq_one_letter_code
_entity_poly.pdbx_strand_id
1 'polypeptide(L)'
;MGITARGAWEAVKRHFREMGKDIQTEPFTVIGVGDMSGDVFGNGMLLSPEIRLVAAFNHMHIFLDPNPGDAKKNLAERERMFALPRSSWADYDTKLISKGGGIFERSAKSITLTPEVKSLAGIGKDVVTPDELINALLKAEADLLWFGGIGTYVKAAHESHADVGDPQVRTMKRWNA
;
A
#
# COMPACT_ATOMS: atom_id res chain seq x y z
N MET A 1 -7.27 9.66 -16.54
CA MET A 1 -8.75 9.74 -16.46
C MET A 1 -9.18 8.78 -15.35
N GLY A 2 -9.10 9.19 -14.08
CA GLY A 2 -9.26 8.29 -12.91
C GLY A 2 -10.69 8.17 -12.40
N ILE A 3 -11.66 7.89 -13.27
CA ILE A 3 -13.10 7.83 -12.91
C ILE A 3 -13.33 6.76 -11.84
N THR A 4 -12.72 5.59 -11.99
CA THR A 4 -12.82 4.49 -11.02
C THR A 4 -12.27 4.89 -9.65
N ALA A 5 -11.07 5.51 -9.63
CA ALA A 5 -10.47 5.99 -8.38
C ALA A 5 -11.35 7.02 -7.69
N ARG A 6 -11.90 7.99 -8.45
CA ARG A 6 -12.80 9.02 -7.91
C ARG A 6 -14.07 8.42 -7.34
N GLY A 7 -14.71 7.49 -8.05
CA GLY A 7 -15.92 6.82 -7.58
C GLY A 7 -15.68 6.06 -6.27
N ALA A 8 -14.60 5.28 -6.19
CA ALA A 8 -14.21 4.59 -4.96
C ALA A 8 -13.88 5.59 -3.83
N TRP A 9 -13.23 6.70 -4.14
CA TRP A 9 -12.88 7.72 -3.16
C TRP A 9 -14.08 8.44 -2.56
N GLU A 10 -15.15 8.67 -3.33
CA GLU A 10 -16.41 9.21 -2.78
C GLU A 10 -16.99 8.29 -1.70
N ALA A 11 -16.92 6.96 -1.91
CA ALA A 11 -17.35 5.99 -0.90
C ALA A 11 -16.46 6.05 0.36
N VAL A 12 -15.14 6.17 0.19
CA VAL A 12 -14.19 6.35 1.30
C VAL A 12 -14.54 7.62 2.09
N LYS A 13 -14.68 8.77 1.44
CA LYS A 13 -15.05 10.03 2.12
C LYS A 13 -16.35 9.90 2.91
N ARG A 14 -17.37 9.25 2.33
CA ARG A 14 -18.64 9.02 3.01
C ARG A 14 -18.45 8.17 4.27
N HIS A 15 -17.71 7.08 4.18
CA HIS A 15 -17.47 6.19 5.32
C HIS A 15 -16.76 6.90 6.48
N PHE A 16 -15.68 7.64 6.19
CA PHE A 16 -14.98 8.42 7.21
C PHE A 16 -15.86 9.52 7.83
N ARG A 17 -16.71 10.16 7.03
CA ARG A 17 -17.66 11.15 7.53
C ARG A 17 -18.69 10.54 8.49
N GLU A 18 -19.16 9.32 8.23
CA GLU A 18 -20.05 8.57 9.13
C GLU A 18 -19.34 8.23 10.46
N MET A 19 -18.01 8.15 10.46
CA MET A 19 -17.16 8.01 11.65
C MET A 19 -16.74 9.35 12.27
N GLY A 20 -17.21 10.48 11.74
CA GLY A 20 -16.91 11.81 12.25
C GLY A 20 -15.52 12.35 11.93
N LYS A 21 -14.83 11.82 10.90
CA LYS A 21 -13.50 12.24 10.47
C LYS A 21 -13.54 12.80 9.04
N ASP A 22 -12.99 13.99 8.82
CA ASP A 22 -12.86 14.60 7.49
C ASP A 22 -11.47 14.35 6.90
N ILE A 23 -11.33 13.29 6.11
CA ILE A 23 -10.08 12.92 5.45
C ILE A 23 -9.62 13.88 4.33
N GLN A 24 -10.29 15.01 4.12
CA GLN A 24 -9.82 16.09 3.25
C GLN A 24 -9.07 17.19 4.02
N THR A 25 -9.26 17.25 5.34
CA THR A 25 -8.68 18.28 6.21
C THR A 25 -7.96 17.72 7.43
N GLU A 26 -8.16 16.43 7.74
CA GLU A 26 -7.53 15.73 8.84
C GLU A 26 -6.62 14.58 8.35
N PRO A 27 -5.42 14.41 8.95
CA PRO A 27 -4.50 13.35 8.59
C PRO A 27 -5.04 11.96 8.88
N PHE A 28 -4.72 11.02 7.99
CA PHE A 28 -5.08 9.61 8.15
C PHE A 28 -4.06 8.68 7.51
N THR A 29 -3.87 7.50 8.10
CA THR A 29 -2.89 6.52 7.62
C THR A 29 -3.47 5.62 6.53
N VAL A 30 -2.65 5.36 5.51
CA VAL A 30 -3.04 4.52 4.39
C VAL A 30 -2.01 3.42 4.18
N ILE A 31 -2.49 2.19 4.01
CA ILE A 31 -1.73 1.08 3.45
C ILE A 31 -2.26 0.81 2.05
N GLY A 32 -1.35 0.73 1.08
CA GLY A 32 -1.68 0.64 -0.33
C GLY A 32 -1.26 -0.69 -0.98
N VAL A 33 -2.13 -1.26 -1.81
CA VAL A 33 -1.75 -2.32 -2.76
C VAL A 33 -1.75 -1.74 -4.16
N GLY A 34 -0.56 -1.50 -4.71
CA GLY A 34 -0.40 -0.87 -6.02
C GLY A 34 0.87 -0.01 -6.12
N ASP A 35 0.89 0.81 -7.15
CA ASP A 35 2.02 1.67 -7.53
C ASP A 35 1.50 3.00 -8.08
N MET A 36 2.27 4.07 -7.96
CA MET A 36 1.89 5.39 -8.47
C MET A 36 1.67 5.38 -9.98
N SER A 37 2.30 4.49 -10.75
CA SER A 37 2.05 4.35 -12.19
C SER A 37 0.66 3.78 -12.53
N GLY A 38 -0.05 3.17 -11.58
CA GLY A 38 -1.37 2.57 -11.79
C GLY A 38 -2.48 3.62 -11.81
N ASP A 39 -3.44 3.51 -12.74
CA ASP A 39 -4.53 4.50 -12.85
C ASP A 39 -5.39 4.57 -11.58
N VAL A 40 -5.82 3.45 -10.99
CA VAL A 40 -6.64 3.48 -9.77
C VAL A 40 -5.83 3.90 -8.56
N PHE A 41 -4.66 3.28 -8.36
CA PHE A 41 -3.80 3.57 -7.22
C PHE A 41 -3.29 5.02 -7.24
N GLY A 42 -2.65 5.41 -8.34
CA GLY A 42 -2.03 6.72 -8.51
C GLY A 42 -3.05 7.84 -8.37
N ASN A 43 -4.18 7.79 -9.09
CA ASN A 43 -5.22 8.81 -8.92
C ASN A 43 -5.75 8.81 -7.48
N GLY A 44 -6.03 7.65 -6.88
CA GLY A 44 -6.57 7.55 -5.51
C GLY A 44 -5.67 8.22 -4.48
N MET A 45 -4.36 8.00 -4.58
CA MET A 45 -3.38 8.61 -3.70
C MET A 45 -3.26 10.13 -3.87
N LEU A 46 -3.79 10.73 -4.93
CA LEU A 46 -3.77 12.18 -5.13
C LEU A 46 -5.08 12.88 -4.71
N LEU A 47 -6.09 12.13 -4.25
CA LEU A 47 -7.41 12.68 -3.91
C LEU A 47 -7.52 13.24 -2.48
N SER A 48 -6.43 13.20 -1.71
CA SER A 48 -6.35 13.95 -0.44
C SER A 48 -4.91 14.39 -0.13
N PRO A 49 -4.72 15.64 0.31
CA PRO A 49 -3.43 16.10 0.81
C PRO A 49 -3.07 15.50 2.16
N GLU A 50 -4.05 14.97 2.90
CA GLU A 50 -3.91 14.51 4.28
C GLU A 50 -3.53 13.02 4.40
N ILE A 51 -3.28 12.35 3.27
CA ILE A 51 -2.83 10.96 3.23
C ILE A 51 -1.43 10.86 3.84
N ARG A 52 -1.32 10.04 4.89
CA ARG A 52 -0.06 9.49 5.41
C ARG A 52 0.10 8.07 4.89
N LEU A 53 0.75 7.92 3.74
CA LEU A 53 1.00 6.60 3.15
C LEU A 53 2.11 5.90 3.95
N VAL A 54 1.73 4.97 4.84
CA VAL A 54 2.68 4.32 5.76
C VAL A 54 3.32 3.07 5.14
N ALA A 55 2.61 2.43 4.21
CA ALA A 55 3.14 1.33 3.43
C ALA A 55 2.45 1.23 2.08
N ALA A 56 3.18 0.78 1.06
CA ALA A 56 2.60 0.36 -0.20
C ALA A 56 3.39 -0.80 -0.80
N PHE A 57 2.73 -1.71 -1.51
CA PHE A 57 3.45 -2.80 -2.17
C PHE A 57 2.80 -3.20 -3.49
N ASN A 58 3.65 -3.65 -4.41
CA ASN A 58 3.25 -4.15 -5.72
C ASN A 58 3.98 -5.47 -6.04
N HIS A 59 4.13 -5.82 -7.31
CA HIS A 59 4.83 -7.04 -7.74
C HIS A 59 6.36 -6.93 -7.65
N MET A 60 6.92 -5.72 -7.56
CA MET A 60 8.37 -5.46 -7.52
C MET A 60 8.85 -5.03 -6.13
N HIS A 61 8.14 -4.11 -5.48
CA HIS A 61 8.64 -3.39 -4.31
C HIS A 61 7.65 -3.39 -3.14
N ILE A 62 8.22 -3.19 -1.94
CA ILE A 62 7.53 -2.85 -0.70
C ILE A 62 8.09 -1.49 -0.24
N PHE A 63 7.28 -0.45 -0.33
CA PHE A 63 7.52 0.88 0.23
C PHE A 63 7.06 0.92 1.69
N LEU A 64 7.89 1.45 2.58
CA LEU A 64 7.62 1.62 4.00
C LEU A 64 8.02 3.02 4.45
N ASP A 65 7.08 3.72 5.06
CA ASP A 65 7.30 5.02 5.70
C ASP A 65 6.60 5.02 7.06
N PRO A 66 7.28 4.60 8.16
CA PRO A 66 6.65 4.38 9.46
C PRO A 66 5.98 5.60 10.07
N ASN A 67 6.48 6.80 9.76
CA ASN A 67 5.96 8.06 10.27
C ASN A 67 6.07 9.16 9.20
N PRO A 68 5.23 9.13 8.16
CA PRO A 68 5.30 10.07 7.04
C PRO A 68 5.20 11.50 7.55
N GLY A 69 6.18 12.32 7.17
CA GLY A 69 6.32 13.68 7.69
C GLY A 69 5.38 14.70 7.05
N ASP A 70 5.95 15.65 6.31
CA ASP A 70 5.22 16.76 5.71
C ASP A 70 4.30 16.28 4.58
N ALA A 71 2.99 16.31 4.85
CA ALA A 71 1.96 15.83 3.95
C ALA A 71 1.98 16.52 2.57
N LYS A 72 2.34 17.81 2.52
CA LYS A 72 2.46 18.55 1.26
C LYS A 72 3.64 18.08 0.42
N LYS A 73 4.80 17.84 1.06
CA LYS A 73 5.98 17.29 0.35
C LYS A 73 5.71 15.88 -0.16
N ASN A 74 5.07 15.05 0.66
CA ASN A 74 4.71 13.69 0.28
C ASN A 74 3.64 13.67 -0.83
N LEU A 75 2.69 14.61 -0.84
CA LEU A 75 1.78 14.78 -1.97
C LEU A 75 2.53 15.19 -3.25
N ALA A 76 3.37 16.22 -3.19
CA ALA A 76 4.13 16.69 -4.34
C ALA A 76 5.03 15.59 -4.94
N GLU A 77 5.61 14.74 -4.09
CA GLU A 77 6.40 13.60 -4.55
C GLU A 77 5.56 12.54 -5.25
N ARG A 78 4.38 12.22 -4.70
CA ARG A 78 3.42 11.32 -5.35
C ARG A 78 2.95 11.88 -6.69
N GLU A 79 2.68 13.18 -6.78
CA GLU A 79 2.33 13.87 -8.04
C GLU A 79 3.47 13.76 -9.06
N ARG A 80 4.72 14.00 -8.65
CA ARG A 80 5.90 13.85 -9.49
C ARG A 80 6.01 12.43 -10.04
N MET A 81 5.88 11.42 -9.18
CA MET A 81 5.91 10.01 -9.59
C MET A 81 4.77 9.65 -10.54
N PHE A 82 3.55 10.16 -10.30
CA PHE A 82 2.39 9.93 -11.16
C PHE A 82 2.57 10.54 -12.56
N ALA A 83 3.32 11.64 -12.67
CA ALA A 83 3.60 12.32 -13.93
C ALA A 83 4.71 11.66 -14.76
N LEU A 84 5.48 10.73 -14.21
CA LEU A 84 6.53 10.02 -14.95
C LEU A 84 5.92 9.06 -15.99
N PRO A 85 6.50 8.93 -17.20
CA PRO A 85 5.98 8.01 -18.23
C PRO A 85 5.94 6.55 -17.79
N ARG A 86 6.90 6.14 -16.94
CA ARG A 86 6.97 4.86 -16.25
C ARG A 86 7.60 5.14 -14.89
N SER A 87 6.83 4.94 -13.83
CA SER A 87 7.32 5.02 -12.45
C SER A 87 7.19 3.69 -11.74
N SER A 88 7.96 3.56 -10.68
CA SER A 88 7.90 2.49 -9.70
C SER A 88 8.24 3.07 -8.33
N TRP A 89 7.95 2.35 -7.24
CA TRP A 89 8.41 2.76 -5.91
C TRP A 89 9.90 3.08 -5.81
N ALA A 90 10.78 2.48 -6.63
CA ALA A 90 12.21 2.81 -6.65
C ALA A 90 12.51 4.25 -7.11
N ASP A 91 11.56 4.92 -7.78
CA ASP A 91 11.71 6.32 -8.19
C ASP A 91 11.38 7.30 -7.07
N TYR A 92 10.80 6.87 -5.94
CA TYR A 92 10.40 7.73 -4.83
C TYR A 92 11.63 8.35 -4.15
N ASP A 93 11.60 9.65 -3.84
CA ASP A 93 12.67 10.33 -3.13
C ASP A 93 12.81 9.81 -1.69
N THR A 94 13.79 8.93 -1.48
CA THR A 94 14.04 8.29 -0.19
C THR A 94 14.40 9.26 0.93
N LYS A 95 14.75 10.52 0.61
CA LYS A 95 14.99 11.55 1.63
C LYS A 95 13.71 12.00 2.33
N LEU A 96 12.55 11.77 1.72
CA LEU A 96 11.24 12.06 2.29
C LEU A 96 10.71 10.93 3.17
N ILE A 97 11.28 9.72 3.04
CA ILE A 97 10.91 8.58 3.87
C ILE A 97 11.41 8.82 5.30
N SER A 98 10.52 8.62 6.28
CA SER A 98 10.87 8.80 7.68
C SER A 98 11.90 7.78 8.17
N LYS A 99 12.48 8.08 9.33
CA LYS A 99 13.49 7.24 9.97
C LYS A 99 13.00 5.80 10.10
N GLY A 100 13.86 4.87 9.68
CA GLY A 100 13.61 3.43 9.75
C GLY A 100 12.79 2.88 8.58
N GLY A 101 12.18 3.74 7.76
CA GLY A 101 11.52 3.34 6.52
C GLY A 101 12.50 3.03 5.38
N GLY A 102 11.95 2.64 4.24
CA GLY A 102 12.71 2.35 3.04
C GLY A 102 11.87 1.70 1.95
N ILE A 103 12.53 1.40 0.83
CA ILE A 103 11.96 0.63 -0.27
C ILE A 103 12.73 -0.67 -0.37
N PHE A 104 12.01 -1.78 -0.41
CA PHE A 104 12.57 -3.12 -0.43
C PHE A 104 12.10 -3.88 -1.67
N GLU A 105 13.00 -4.69 -2.23
CA GLU A 105 12.66 -5.64 -3.28
C GLU A 105 11.74 -6.73 -2.73
N ARG A 106 10.59 -6.95 -3.37
CA ARG A 106 9.70 -8.07 -3.07
C ARG A 106 10.36 -9.42 -3.37
N SER A 107 11.35 -9.43 -4.27
CA SER A 107 12.13 -10.62 -4.63
C SER A 107 13.26 -10.95 -3.63
N ALA A 108 13.49 -10.10 -2.62
CA ALA A 108 14.54 -10.31 -1.64
C ALA A 108 14.32 -11.61 -0.84
N LYS A 109 15.40 -12.30 -0.48
CA LYS A 109 15.31 -13.50 0.38
C LYS A 109 14.83 -13.16 1.80
N SER A 110 15.21 -11.98 2.28
CA SER A 110 14.91 -11.51 3.63
C SER A 110 15.03 -9.99 3.70
N ILE A 111 14.27 -9.38 4.60
CA ILE A 111 14.29 -7.96 4.92
C ILE A 111 14.59 -7.84 6.43
N THR A 112 15.63 -7.08 6.77
CA THR A 112 15.92 -6.72 8.16
C THR A 112 15.04 -5.52 8.55
N LEU A 113 14.20 -5.71 9.56
CA LEU A 113 13.26 -4.70 10.02
C LEU A 113 13.91 -3.78 11.06
N THR A 114 13.65 -2.49 10.90
CA THR A 114 13.97 -1.46 11.89
C THR A 114 12.95 -1.49 13.02
N PRO A 115 13.27 -0.94 14.22
CA PRO A 115 12.29 -0.82 15.29
C PRO A 115 11.01 -0.09 14.87
N GLU A 116 11.14 0.95 14.04
CA GLU A 116 10.03 1.74 13.53
C GLU A 116 9.10 0.90 12.62
N VAL A 117 9.68 0.12 11.70
CA VAL A 117 8.90 -0.77 10.81
C VAL A 117 8.28 -1.94 11.57
N LYS A 118 8.96 -2.48 12.59
CA LYS A 118 8.38 -3.51 13.47
C LYS A 118 7.14 -3.00 14.20
N SER A 119 7.20 -1.77 14.70
CA SER A 119 6.06 -1.12 15.35
C SER A 119 4.91 -0.91 14.37
N LEU A 120 5.19 -0.44 13.15
CA LEU A 120 4.18 -0.29 12.10
C LEU A 120 3.51 -1.62 11.73
N ALA A 121 4.30 -2.67 11.51
CA ALA A 121 3.81 -3.96 11.03
C ALA A 121 3.30 -4.89 12.15
N GLY A 122 3.50 -4.55 13.43
CA GLY A 122 3.20 -5.43 14.56
C GLY A 122 4.07 -6.69 14.61
N ILE A 123 5.30 -6.63 14.10
CA ILE A 123 6.23 -7.78 14.02
C ILE A 123 7.30 -7.69 15.11
N GLY A 124 7.48 -8.75 15.89
CA GLY A 124 8.59 -8.85 16.87
C GLY A 124 9.93 -9.36 16.31
N LYS A 125 9.93 -9.96 15.12
CA LYS A 125 11.14 -10.52 14.48
C LYS A 125 12.04 -9.42 13.90
N ASP A 126 13.36 -9.64 13.93
CA ASP A 126 14.35 -8.75 13.34
C ASP A 126 14.47 -8.91 11.82
N VAL A 127 14.24 -10.12 11.32
CA VAL A 127 14.39 -10.47 9.91
C VAL A 127 13.17 -11.28 9.50
N VAL A 128 12.57 -10.91 8.37
CA VAL A 128 11.39 -11.56 7.79
C VAL A 128 11.54 -11.73 6.30
N THR A 129 10.76 -12.63 5.71
CA THR A 129 10.57 -12.68 4.25
C THR A 129 9.65 -11.53 3.78
N PRO A 130 9.72 -11.11 2.50
CA PRO A 130 8.79 -10.13 1.95
C PRO A 130 7.32 -10.52 2.11
N ASP A 131 6.97 -11.80 1.94
CA ASP A 131 5.60 -12.28 2.08
C ASP A 131 5.10 -12.24 3.53
N GLU A 132 5.96 -12.56 4.51
CA GLU A 132 5.64 -12.38 5.93
C GLU A 132 5.36 -10.90 6.25
N LEU A 133 6.18 -9.99 5.72
CA LEU A 133 6.00 -8.55 5.92
C LEU A 133 4.69 -8.06 5.28
N ILE A 134 4.41 -8.42 4.03
CA ILE A 134 3.15 -8.06 3.36
C ILE A 134 1.95 -8.60 4.13
N ASN A 135 2.00 -9.85 4.62
CA ASN A 135 0.91 -10.43 5.39
C ASN A 135 0.65 -9.67 6.70
N ALA A 136 1.70 -9.20 7.35
CA ALA A 136 1.58 -8.39 8.56
C ALA A 136 1.01 -7.00 8.25
N LEU A 137 1.49 -6.33 7.19
CA LEU A 137 0.99 -5.02 6.77
C LEU A 137 -0.50 -5.05 6.40
N LEU A 138 -0.99 -6.13 5.78
CA LEU A 138 -2.42 -6.31 5.49
C LEU A 138 -3.29 -6.41 6.74
N LYS A 139 -2.70 -6.67 7.91
CA LYS A 139 -3.35 -6.77 9.22
C LYS A 139 -2.96 -5.63 10.17
N ALA A 140 -2.05 -4.76 9.73
CA ALA A 140 -1.56 -3.66 10.53
C ALA A 140 -2.66 -2.63 10.75
N GLU A 141 -2.56 -1.89 11.85
CA GLU A 141 -3.51 -0.83 12.17
C GLU A 141 -3.26 0.36 11.25
N ALA A 142 -4.24 0.66 10.40
CA ALA A 142 -4.26 1.84 9.54
C ALA A 142 -5.71 2.31 9.35
N ASP A 143 -5.90 3.61 9.11
CA ASP A 143 -7.22 4.18 8.88
C ASP A 143 -7.84 3.63 7.58
N LEU A 144 -7.03 3.42 6.53
CA LEU A 144 -7.49 2.96 5.21
C LEU A 144 -6.55 1.91 4.59
N LEU A 145 -7.12 0.80 4.13
CA LEU A 145 -6.47 -0.14 3.22
C LEU A 145 -6.98 0.09 1.79
N TRP A 146 -6.12 0.57 0.90
CA TRP A 146 -6.47 0.95 -0.47
C TRP A 146 -5.98 -0.07 -1.50
N PHE A 147 -6.93 -0.70 -2.21
CA PHE A 147 -6.65 -1.64 -3.29
C PHE A 147 -6.75 -0.95 -4.64
N GLY A 148 -5.60 -0.60 -5.22
CA GLY A 148 -5.52 0.08 -6.53
C GLY A 148 -4.73 -0.68 -7.60
N GLY A 149 -4.19 -1.85 -7.28
CA GLY A 149 -3.47 -2.73 -8.21
C GLY A 149 -4.40 -3.70 -8.95
N ILE A 150 -4.09 -3.94 -10.22
CA ILE A 150 -4.79 -4.94 -11.05
C ILE A 150 -4.59 -6.34 -10.44
N GLY A 151 -5.66 -7.14 -10.35
CA GLY A 151 -5.60 -8.53 -9.87
C GLY A 151 -5.50 -8.69 -8.36
N THR A 152 -5.80 -7.64 -7.58
CA THR A 152 -5.90 -7.79 -6.12
C THR A 152 -7.31 -8.22 -5.72
N TYR A 153 -7.42 -9.43 -5.16
CA TYR A 153 -8.68 -10.01 -4.76
C TYR A 153 -8.69 -10.20 -3.24
N VAL A 154 -9.71 -9.65 -2.59
CA VAL A 154 -10.01 -9.93 -1.18
C VAL A 154 -11.01 -11.08 -1.17
N LYS A 155 -10.63 -12.20 -0.55
CA LYS A 155 -11.50 -13.36 -0.39
C LYS A 155 -11.75 -13.61 1.08
N ALA A 156 -12.94 -14.11 1.42
CA ALA A 156 -13.20 -14.62 2.75
C ALA A 156 -12.40 -15.92 3.01
N ALA A 157 -12.21 -16.26 4.28
CA ALA A 157 -11.47 -17.46 4.67
C ALA A 157 -12.06 -18.77 4.09
N HIS A 158 -13.37 -18.78 3.83
CA HIS A 158 -14.10 -19.93 3.30
C HIS A 158 -14.18 -20.00 1.77
N GLU A 159 -13.77 -18.95 1.05
CA GLU A 159 -13.74 -18.96 -0.42
C GLU A 159 -12.45 -19.63 -0.90
N SER A 160 -12.57 -20.59 -1.81
CA SER A 160 -11.40 -21.27 -2.38
C SER A 160 -10.72 -20.37 -3.43
N HIS A 161 -9.45 -20.62 -3.72
CA HIS A 161 -8.75 -19.89 -4.79
C HIS A 161 -9.39 -20.09 -6.18
N ALA A 162 -10.18 -21.15 -6.36
CA ALA A 162 -10.90 -21.43 -7.60
C ALA A 162 -12.19 -20.60 -7.76
N ASP A 163 -12.70 -20.01 -6.66
CA ASP A 163 -13.91 -19.18 -6.68
C ASP A 163 -13.60 -17.73 -7.10
N VAL A 164 -12.31 -17.35 -7.09
CA VAL A 164 -11.80 -16.10 -7.65
C VAL A 164 -11.67 -16.32 -9.17
N GLY A 165 -12.68 -15.89 -9.93
CA GLY A 165 -12.86 -16.16 -11.36
C GLY A 165 -11.84 -15.52 -12.32
N ASP A 166 -10.54 -15.71 -12.08
CA ASP A 166 -9.45 -15.26 -12.95
C ASP A 166 -8.71 -16.47 -13.58
N PRO A 167 -8.62 -16.55 -14.92
CA PRO A 167 -7.93 -17.63 -15.62
C PRO A 167 -6.42 -17.75 -15.34
N GLN A 168 -5.78 -16.77 -14.70
CA GLN A 168 -4.35 -16.82 -14.37
C GLN A 168 -4.02 -17.61 -13.10
N VAL A 169 -5.01 -18.06 -12.32
CA VAL A 169 -4.82 -18.96 -11.18
C VAL A 169 -4.67 -20.40 -11.67
N ARG A 170 -3.63 -20.66 -12.47
CA ARG A 170 -3.33 -22.02 -12.93
C ARG A 170 -1.85 -22.35 -12.88
N THR A 171 -1.20 -22.17 -11.73
CA THR A 171 -0.13 -23.09 -11.32
C THR A 171 0.20 -22.96 -9.82
N MET A 172 -0.19 -23.94 -9.02
CA MET A 172 0.51 -24.28 -7.78
C MET A 172 0.85 -25.77 -7.82
N LYS A 173 2.15 -26.07 -7.76
CA LYS A 173 2.65 -27.38 -7.35
C LYS A 173 2.26 -27.59 -5.90
N ARG A 174 1.54 -28.69 -5.66
CA ARG A 174 1.27 -29.27 -4.35
C ARG A 174 2.55 -29.35 -3.52
N TRP A 175 2.48 -28.84 -2.29
CA TRP A 175 3.30 -29.34 -1.19
C TRP A 175 2.38 -30.13 -0.28
N ASN A 176 2.70 -31.41 -0.10
CA ASN A 176 2.06 -32.30 0.86
C ASN A 176 3.02 -32.49 2.04
N ALA A 177 2.42 -32.61 3.23
CA ALA A 177 2.95 -32.88 4.57
C ALA A 177 3.58 -31.68 5.29
#